data_AF-A0A923Q6A5-F1
#
_entry.id   AF-A0A923Q6A5-F1
#
_cell.length_a   1.000
_cell.length_b   1.000
_cell.length_c   1.000
_cell.angle_alpha   90.00
_cell.angle_beta   90.00
_cell.angle_gamma   90.00
#
_symmetry.space_group_name_H-M   'P 1'
#
loop_
_entity.id
_entity.type
_entity.pdbx_description
1 polymer ?
#
loop_
_entity_poly.entity_id
_entity_poly.type
_entity_poly.pdbx_seq_one_letter_code
_entity_poly.pdbx_strand_id
1 'polypeptide(L)'
;MNYVLSIFLFAFSLPALSRQIGKSHQGPEDFFVFKTERNFKKISFSAEPEDCRANIAKVVCLTDKMVTDHDPAKRFCEEGGAAYATYFEQLYDHSPPVIQKMFCSLDYLFIEKSFEGTAYAGTIKNPAGESIGALMGIRKSVLDEALNLSTWASWKEQLSFGGINDSYTLTPSLPQITTVSNPGVSDFLYFVVAHEFGHIFDFANKLNATSNCKNPGEDEPECNFAEGSWGALTWETNKIPTKENDYAHRNQLCFYWCKDQFITSSETAEFFAGLQASAFLSTYASSNPWDDFADSLAYYLMDQNLNTTYVIDTKQGANHDIIKKMKSPVFAPKYKYIQNFLSRTDIIYP
;
A
#
# COMPACT_ATOMS: atom_id res chain seq x y z
N MET A 1 53.27 -16.30 32.58
CA MET A 1 52.83 -17.37 33.49
C MET A 1 52.07 -16.74 34.63
N ASN A 2 50.79 -17.13 34.76
CA ASN A 2 49.90 -16.98 35.94
C ASN A 2 49.55 -15.54 36.39
N TYR A 3 48.37 -15.24 36.92
CA TYR A 3 46.98 -15.65 36.73
C TYR A 3 46.20 -14.52 37.44
N VAL A 4 45.07 -14.11 36.88
CA VAL A 4 44.16 -13.09 37.45
C VAL A 4 43.41 -13.69 38.65
N LEU A 5 43.20 -12.89 39.71
CA LEU A 5 42.19 -13.16 40.74
C LEU A 5 41.42 -11.88 41.12
N SER A 6 40.11 -11.96 40.99
CA SER A 6 39.08 -10.94 41.17
C SER A 6 38.85 -10.52 42.63
N ILE A 7 38.40 -9.27 42.86
CA ILE A 7 37.50 -8.93 43.97
C ILE A 7 36.38 -7.99 43.48
N PHE A 8 35.16 -8.41 43.81
CA PHE A 8 33.85 -7.79 43.64
C PHE A 8 33.67 -6.49 44.44
N LEU A 9 32.89 -5.57 43.89
CA LEU A 9 32.07 -4.66 44.70
C LEU A 9 30.68 -4.52 44.06
N PHE A 10 29.69 -5.02 44.79
CA PHE A 10 28.27 -4.88 44.54
C PHE A 10 27.84 -3.41 44.72
N ALA A 11 27.03 -2.91 43.79
CA ALA A 11 26.14 -1.78 44.03
C ALA A 11 24.80 -2.04 43.34
N PHE A 12 23.76 -1.56 44.01
CA PHE A 12 22.41 -2.09 44.01
C PHE A 12 21.61 -1.88 42.72
N SER A 13 20.74 -2.84 42.50
CA SER A 13 19.61 -2.89 41.59
C SER A 13 18.55 -1.81 41.83
N LEU A 14 18.06 -1.22 40.74
CA LEU A 14 16.66 -0.79 40.57
C LEU A 14 16.17 -1.33 39.22
N PRO A 15 14.94 -1.87 39.12
CA PRO A 15 14.43 -2.41 37.87
C PRO A 15 14.05 -1.25 36.94
N ALA A 16 14.81 -1.07 35.87
CA ALA A 16 14.34 -0.29 34.74
C ALA A 16 13.18 -1.07 34.09
N LEU A 17 12.00 -0.44 34.08
CA LEU A 17 10.88 -0.82 33.24
C LEU A 17 11.41 -1.01 31.80
N SER A 18 11.41 -2.26 31.34
CA SER A 18 11.72 -2.60 29.95
C SER A 18 10.66 -1.96 29.06
N ARG A 19 11.02 -0.86 28.41
CA ARG A 19 10.26 -0.27 27.32
C ARG A 19 10.48 -1.18 26.13
N GLN A 20 9.49 -2.03 25.85
CA GLN A 20 9.50 -2.95 24.73
C GLN A 20 9.36 -2.11 23.45
N ILE A 21 10.51 -1.80 22.84
CA ILE A 21 10.60 -1.17 21.52
C ILE A 21 10.22 -2.26 20.53
N GLY A 22 9.02 -2.14 19.94
CA GLY A 22 8.58 -3.03 18.87
C GLY A 22 9.56 -2.96 17.71
N LYS A 23 10.17 -4.11 17.38
CA LYS A 23 10.88 -4.27 16.12
C LYS A 23 9.82 -4.28 15.02
N SER A 24 9.86 -3.33 14.09
CA SER A 24 9.13 -3.48 12.83
C SER A 24 9.72 -4.66 12.07
N HIS A 25 8.85 -5.48 11.48
CA HIS A 25 9.22 -6.63 10.68
C HIS A 25 10.20 -6.28 9.55
N GLN A 26 11.16 -7.18 9.33
CA GLN A 26 11.96 -7.34 8.11
C GLN A 26 11.38 -8.52 7.29
N GLY A 27 10.05 -8.65 7.27
CA GLY A 27 9.34 -9.52 6.34
C GLY A 27 9.12 -8.79 5.00
N PRO A 28 8.88 -9.49 3.89
CA PRO A 28 8.56 -8.90 2.61
C PRO A 28 7.13 -8.37 2.64
N GLU A 29 6.88 -7.32 3.43
CA GLU A 29 5.67 -6.53 3.27
C GLU A 29 5.94 -5.51 2.16
N ASP A 30 5.09 -5.55 1.15
CA ASP A 30 5.18 -4.75 -0.06
C ASP A 30 4.92 -3.24 0.22
N PHE A 31 4.42 -2.92 1.42
CA PHE A 31 4.22 -1.57 1.95
C PHE A 31 4.49 -1.51 3.46
N PHE A 32 5.27 -0.50 3.90
CA PHE A 32 5.62 -0.32 5.30
C PHE A 32 4.62 0.57 6.02
N VAL A 33 3.84 0.01 6.95
CA VAL A 33 2.98 0.80 7.85
C VAL A 33 3.79 1.25 9.06
N PHE A 34 4.21 2.52 9.07
CA PHE A 34 4.96 3.09 10.19
C PHE A 34 4.03 3.44 11.35
N LYS A 35 4.14 2.70 12.46
CA LYS A 35 3.61 3.14 13.75
C LYS A 35 4.59 4.13 14.39
N THR A 36 4.30 5.42 14.33
CA THR A 36 5.08 6.43 15.05
C THR A 36 4.34 6.84 16.33
N GLU A 37 4.87 6.46 17.49
CA GLU A 37 4.41 6.98 18.77
C GLU A 37 5.29 8.19 19.14
N ARG A 38 4.82 9.41 18.90
CA ARG A 38 5.44 10.61 19.49
C ARG A 38 4.45 11.59 20.08
N ASN A 39 4.88 12.19 21.18
CA ASN A 39 4.38 13.46 21.67
C ASN A 39 4.78 14.55 20.69
N PHE A 40 3.93 14.81 19.69
CA PHE A 40 4.07 16.00 18.87
C PHE A 40 3.94 17.21 19.78
N LYS A 41 4.98 18.05 19.80
CA LYS A 41 4.83 19.44 20.21
C LYS A 41 3.95 20.04 19.13
N LYS A 42 2.64 20.07 19.39
CA LYS A 42 1.56 20.48 18.47
C LYS A 42 2.08 21.57 17.55
N ILE A 43 2.55 21.21 16.35
CA ILE A 43 2.62 22.17 15.27
C ILE A 43 1.14 22.35 14.97
N SER A 44 0.58 23.39 15.57
CA SER A 44 -0.78 23.81 15.30
C SER A 44 -0.81 24.22 13.84
N PHE A 45 -1.00 23.26 12.94
CA PHE A 45 -1.52 23.56 11.62
C PHE A 45 -2.94 24.07 11.86
N SER A 46 -3.04 25.39 11.83
CA SER A 46 -4.26 26.15 12.03
C SER A 46 -5.17 25.95 10.83
N ALA A 47 -6.42 25.52 11.08
CA ALA A 47 -7.46 25.24 10.09
C ALA A 47 -7.09 24.12 9.10
N GLU A 48 -8.10 23.39 8.61
CA GLU A 48 -7.90 22.58 7.40
C GLU A 48 -7.21 23.47 6.35
N PRO A 49 -6.20 22.99 5.61
CA PRO A 49 -5.68 23.76 4.50
C PRO A 49 -6.86 24.10 3.61
N GLU A 50 -7.28 25.38 3.57
CA GLU A 50 -8.40 25.80 2.72
C GLU A 50 -8.12 25.49 1.23
N ASP A 51 -6.84 25.22 0.91
CA ASP A 51 -6.35 24.85 -0.40
C ASP A 51 -5.45 23.58 -0.33
N CYS A 52 -6.06 22.41 -0.56
CA CYS A 52 -5.35 21.12 -0.63
C CYS A 52 -4.31 21.08 -1.76
N ARG A 53 -4.55 21.79 -2.87
CA ARG A 53 -3.62 21.86 -3.99
C ARG A 53 -2.33 22.57 -3.57
N ALA A 54 -2.47 23.69 -2.86
CA ALA A 54 -1.33 24.42 -2.32
C ALA A 54 -0.59 23.66 -1.20
N ASN A 55 -1.23 22.67 -0.55
CA ASN A 55 -0.55 21.83 0.44
C ASN A 55 0.54 20.96 -0.20
N ILE A 56 0.30 20.46 -1.42
CA ILE A 56 1.21 19.56 -2.15
C ILE A 56 2.63 20.16 -2.21
N ALA A 57 2.77 21.39 -2.69
CA ALA A 57 4.07 22.05 -2.81
C ALA A 57 4.80 22.27 -1.47
N LYS A 58 4.07 22.26 -0.33
CA LYS A 58 4.64 22.43 1.01
C LYS A 58 5.20 21.12 1.56
N VAL A 59 4.60 19.99 1.20
CA VAL A 59 4.87 18.69 1.84
C VAL A 59 5.72 17.74 0.99
N VAL A 60 5.93 18.06 -0.28
CA VAL A 60 6.84 17.32 -1.16
C VAL A 60 8.30 17.49 -0.71
N CYS A 61 8.99 16.38 -0.50
CA CYS A 61 10.29 16.33 0.12
C CYS A 61 11.21 15.29 -0.56
N LEU A 62 12.23 15.73 -1.28
CA LEU A 62 13.24 14.82 -1.86
C LEU A 62 14.18 14.31 -0.78
N THR A 63 14.47 13.01 -0.76
CA THR A 63 15.28 12.39 0.31
C THR A 63 16.13 11.22 -0.21
N ASP A 64 17.42 11.21 0.15
CA ASP A 64 18.40 10.22 -0.29
C ASP A 64 18.12 8.79 0.22
N LYS A 65 17.54 8.64 1.41
CA LYS A 65 17.35 7.33 2.04
C LYS A 65 16.07 7.28 2.85
N MET A 66 15.39 6.14 2.79
CA MET A 66 14.62 5.66 3.93
C MET A 66 15.57 5.52 5.12
N VAL A 67 15.49 6.46 6.05
CA VAL A 67 16.25 6.36 7.30
C VAL A 67 15.63 5.21 8.10
N THR A 68 16.47 4.36 8.70
CA THR A 68 16.03 3.35 9.67
C THR A 68 15.39 3.94 10.93
N ASP A 69 15.44 5.28 11.09
CA ASP A 69 14.68 6.02 12.08
C ASP A 69 13.27 6.22 11.53
N HIS A 70 12.32 5.47 12.08
CA HIS A 70 10.92 5.44 11.68
C HIS A 70 10.18 6.77 11.85
N ASP A 71 10.85 7.86 12.22
CA ASP A 71 10.23 9.17 12.38
C ASP A 71 10.38 10.02 11.12
N PRO A 72 9.27 10.25 10.39
CA PRO A 72 9.23 11.12 9.21
C PRO A 72 9.76 12.52 9.48
N ALA A 73 9.53 13.06 10.69
CA ALA A 73 9.90 14.42 11.04
C ALA A 73 11.42 14.63 11.18
N LYS A 74 12.20 13.55 11.28
CA LYS A 74 13.67 13.62 11.30
C LYS A 74 14.29 13.54 9.91
N ARG A 75 13.48 13.32 8.87
CA ARG A 75 13.98 13.21 7.50
C ARG A 75 14.22 14.59 6.94
N PHE A 76 15.40 14.78 6.34
CA PHE A 76 15.79 16.05 5.75
C PHE A 76 15.33 16.12 4.29
N CYS A 77 14.68 17.22 3.94
CA CYS A 77 14.35 17.52 2.55
C CYS A 77 15.55 18.14 1.85
N GLU A 78 15.93 17.55 0.74
CA GLU A 78 17.00 18.02 -0.10
C GLU A 78 16.51 19.07 -1.10
N GLU A 79 17.46 19.84 -1.64
CA GLU A 79 17.20 20.78 -2.71
C GLU A 79 16.62 20.09 -3.95
N GLY A 80 15.77 20.80 -4.69
CA GLY A 80 15.13 20.29 -5.90
C GLY A 80 13.83 19.51 -5.68
N GLY A 81 13.45 19.19 -4.43
CA GLY A 81 12.20 18.49 -4.13
C GLY A 81 10.95 19.20 -4.65
N ALA A 82 10.91 20.53 -4.59
CA ALA A 82 9.77 21.33 -5.05
C ALA A 82 9.40 21.12 -6.53
N ALA A 83 10.35 20.72 -7.39
CA ALA A 83 10.07 20.43 -8.79
C ALA A 83 9.10 19.25 -8.97
N TYR A 84 9.09 18.30 -8.02
CA TYR A 84 8.22 17.13 -8.05
C TYR A 84 6.75 17.44 -7.70
N ALA A 85 6.46 18.60 -7.09
CA ALA A 85 5.09 18.96 -6.72
C ALA A 85 4.14 18.98 -7.92
N THR A 86 4.64 19.37 -9.09
CA THR A 86 3.86 19.46 -10.33
C THR A 86 3.21 18.13 -10.74
N TYR A 87 3.87 16.98 -10.50
CA TYR A 87 3.28 15.68 -10.78
C TYR A 87 2.02 15.42 -9.95
N PHE A 88 2.07 15.76 -8.67
CA PHE A 88 0.96 15.53 -7.73
C PHE A 88 -0.13 16.58 -7.87
N GLU A 89 0.21 17.81 -8.22
CA GLU A 89 -0.77 18.83 -8.58
C GLU A 89 -1.59 18.40 -9.82
N GLN A 90 -0.96 17.80 -10.82
CA GLN A 90 -1.69 17.23 -11.97
C GLN A 90 -2.62 16.09 -11.55
N LEU A 91 -2.20 15.21 -10.63
CA LEU A 91 -3.09 14.18 -10.07
C LEU A 91 -4.28 14.79 -9.33
N TYR A 92 -4.02 15.80 -8.49
CA TYR A 92 -5.06 16.53 -7.76
C TYR A 92 -6.11 17.11 -8.73
N ASP A 93 -5.65 17.76 -9.80
CA ASP A 93 -6.52 18.40 -10.79
C ASP A 93 -7.39 17.36 -11.56
N HIS A 94 -6.96 16.10 -11.64
CA HIS A 94 -7.71 14.99 -12.28
C HIS A 94 -8.44 14.06 -11.28
N SER A 95 -8.32 14.33 -9.98
CA SER A 95 -8.91 13.50 -8.93
C SER A 95 -10.30 14.00 -8.55
N PRO A 96 -11.24 13.11 -8.16
CA PRO A 96 -12.54 13.55 -7.67
C PRO A 96 -12.39 14.26 -6.30
N PRO A 97 -13.37 15.08 -5.88
CA PRO A 97 -13.26 15.89 -4.65
C PRO A 97 -12.92 15.09 -3.38
N VAL A 98 -13.43 13.86 -3.27
CA VAL A 98 -13.14 12.97 -2.14
C VAL A 98 -11.65 12.62 -2.03
N ILE A 99 -10.95 12.53 -3.16
CA ILE A 99 -9.51 12.25 -3.26
C ILE A 99 -8.70 13.53 -3.14
N GLN A 100 -9.17 14.64 -3.72
CA GLN A 100 -8.54 15.96 -3.57
C GLN A 100 -8.36 16.35 -2.10
N LYS A 101 -9.37 16.07 -1.26
CA LYS A 101 -9.29 16.30 0.20
C LYS A 101 -8.17 15.53 0.89
N MET A 102 -7.80 14.34 0.41
CA MET A 102 -6.71 13.56 1.04
C MET A 102 -5.35 14.26 0.91
N PHE A 103 -5.15 15.08 -0.13
CA PHE A 103 -3.93 15.88 -0.26
C PHE A 103 -3.80 16.96 0.84
N CYS A 104 -4.90 17.40 1.47
CA CYS A 104 -4.85 18.27 2.64
C CYS A 104 -4.28 17.56 3.88
N SER A 105 -4.47 16.24 3.98
CA SER A 105 -4.05 15.44 5.14
C SER A 105 -2.59 14.98 5.11
N LEU A 106 -1.91 15.15 3.97
CA LEU A 106 -0.50 14.80 3.88
C LEU A 106 0.34 15.85 4.63
N ASP A 107 1.09 15.41 5.64
CA ASP A 107 2.16 16.18 6.27
C ASP A 107 3.49 16.00 5.52
N TYR A 108 3.66 14.82 4.89
CA TYR A 108 4.87 14.46 4.17
C TYR A 108 4.56 13.68 2.90
N LEU A 109 5.20 14.09 1.80
CA LEU A 109 5.22 13.36 0.54
C LEU A 109 6.69 13.19 0.10
N PHE A 110 7.29 12.07 0.48
CA PHE A 110 8.70 11.81 0.24
C PHE A 110 8.96 11.32 -1.18
N ILE A 111 9.95 11.91 -1.85
CA ILE A 111 10.50 11.40 -3.11
C ILE A 111 11.77 10.64 -2.75
N GLU A 112 11.68 9.32 -2.78
CA GLU A 112 12.72 8.42 -2.29
C GLU A 112 13.75 8.14 -3.38
N LYS A 113 14.99 8.60 -3.21
CA LYS A 113 16.06 8.27 -4.18
C LYS A 113 16.45 6.79 -4.15
N SER A 114 16.34 6.16 -2.99
CA SER A 114 16.67 4.75 -2.76
C SER A 114 15.58 4.09 -1.93
N PHE A 115 14.65 3.43 -2.61
CA PHE A 115 13.57 2.65 -1.99
C PHE A 115 13.32 1.39 -2.81
N GLU A 116 13.14 0.24 -2.15
CA GLU A 116 13.03 -1.09 -2.77
C GLU A 116 11.62 -1.43 -3.25
N GLY A 117 10.59 -0.78 -2.70
CA GLY A 117 9.22 -0.83 -3.20
C GLY A 117 8.92 0.26 -4.23
N THR A 118 7.65 0.35 -4.63
CA THR A 118 7.17 1.41 -5.54
C THR A 118 6.79 2.67 -4.77
N ALA A 119 6.01 2.51 -3.70
CA ALA A 119 5.60 3.57 -2.79
C ALA A 119 5.34 3.01 -1.39
N TYR A 120 4.90 3.85 -0.45
CA TYR A 120 4.34 3.45 0.84
C TYR A 120 3.51 4.59 1.42
N ALA A 121 2.61 4.26 2.35
CA ALA A 121 1.83 5.23 3.08
C ALA A 121 1.61 4.86 4.54
N GLY A 122 1.31 5.87 5.34
CA GLY A 122 1.04 5.71 6.75
C GLY A 122 0.22 6.85 7.33
N THR A 123 -0.27 6.65 8.54
CA THR A 123 -0.94 7.69 9.33
C THR A 123 -0.07 8.09 10.50
N ILE A 124 -0.04 9.39 10.79
CA ILE A 124 0.57 9.96 11.99
C ILE A 124 -0.47 9.86 13.10
N LYS A 125 -0.12 9.25 14.23
CA LYS A 125 -1.06 9.04 15.33
C LYS A 125 -0.72 9.87 16.55
N ASN A 126 -1.76 10.38 17.22
CA ASN A 126 -1.60 11.02 18.51
C ASN A 126 -1.43 9.96 19.63
N PRO A 127 -1.13 10.34 20.89
CA PRO A 127 -1.00 9.40 21.99
C PRO A 127 -2.27 8.59 22.32
N ALA A 128 -3.45 9.02 21.86
CA ALA A 128 -4.70 8.27 21.99
C ALA A 128 -4.89 7.23 20.86
N GLY A 129 -3.97 7.18 19.89
CA GLY A 129 -4.02 6.28 18.74
C GLY A 129 -4.89 6.77 17.58
N GLU A 130 -5.37 8.02 17.64
CA GLU A 130 -6.16 8.64 16.56
C GLU A 130 -5.22 9.15 15.47
N SER A 131 -5.59 8.93 14.21
CA SER A 131 -4.88 9.48 13.06
C SER A 131 -5.09 11.00 13.01
N ILE A 132 -4.01 11.76 13.00
CA ILE A 132 -3.96 13.24 13.03
C ILE A 132 -3.09 13.84 11.91
N GLY A 133 -2.72 12.99 10.95
CA GLY A 133 -1.93 13.36 9.79
C GLY A 133 -1.62 12.11 8.95
N ALA A 134 -1.03 12.33 7.79
CA ALA A 134 -0.64 11.25 6.89
C ALA A 134 0.72 11.51 6.24
N LEU A 135 1.32 10.41 5.78
CA LEU A 135 2.56 10.45 5.04
C LEU A 135 2.48 9.47 3.87
N MET A 136 3.22 9.80 2.83
CA MET A 136 3.46 8.93 1.69
C MET A 136 4.91 9.06 1.26
N GLY A 137 5.48 7.99 0.71
CA GLY A 137 6.73 8.05 -0.03
C GLY A 137 6.62 7.31 -1.35
N ILE A 138 7.27 7.83 -2.39
CA ILE A 138 7.28 7.26 -3.73
C ILE A 138 8.71 7.19 -4.23
N ARG A 139 9.08 6.07 -4.84
CA ARG A 139 10.39 5.89 -5.48
C ARG A 139 10.58 6.94 -6.59
N LYS A 140 11.68 7.68 -6.55
CA LYS A 140 12.01 8.74 -7.51
C LYS A 140 11.92 8.31 -8.97
N SER A 141 12.33 7.07 -9.30
CA SER A 141 12.25 6.57 -10.68
C SER A 141 10.82 6.41 -11.21
N VAL A 142 9.81 6.28 -10.34
CA VAL A 142 8.39 6.33 -10.76
C VAL A 142 8.07 7.66 -11.44
N LEU A 143 8.69 8.75 -10.99
CA LEU A 143 8.48 10.10 -11.50
C LEU A 143 9.45 10.45 -12.63
N ASP A 144 10.69 9.99 -12.55
CA ASP A 144 11.75 10.39 -13.50
C ASP A 144 11.80 9.54 -14.77
N GLU A 145 11.52 8.23 -14.69
CA GLU A 145 11.70 7.31 -15.83
C GLU A 145 10.46 7.24 -16.74
N ALA A 146 9.41 8.02 -16.43
CA ALA A 146 8.15 8.06 -17.17
C ALA A 146 7.58 6.66 -17.47
N LEU A 147 7.72 5.72 -16.52
CA LEU A 147 7.16 4.39 -16.61
C LEU A 147 5.64 4.49 -16.81
N ASN A 148 5.09 3.65 -17.68
CA ASN A 148 3.65 3.54 -17.87
C ASN A 148 3.11 2.35 -17.07
N LEU A 149 1.79 2.37 -16.84
CA LEU A 149 1.15 1.38 -15.98
C LEU A 149 1.24 -0.04 -16.56
N SER A 150 1.13 -0.21 -17.88
CA SER A 150 1.24 -1.52 -18.54
C SER A 150 2.58 -2.18 -18.27
N THR A 151 3.68 -1.44 -18.41
CA THR A 151 5.04 -1.95 -18.17
C THR A 151 5.25 -2.31 -16.71
N TRP A 152 4.95 -1.38 -15.79
CA TRP A 152 5.16 -1.63 -14.36
C TRP A 152 4.26 -2.78 -13.84
N ALA A 153 2.98 -2.77 -14.20
CA ALA A 153 2.04 -3.79 -13.75
C ALA A 153 2.38 -5.17 -14.30
N SER A 154 2.77 -5.25 -15.59
CA SER A 154 3.27 -6.49 -16.17
C SER A 154 4.49 -6.99 -15.42
N TRP A 155 5.47 -6.12 -15.16
CA TRP A 155 6.69 -6.50 -14.45
C TRP A 155 6.36 -7.03 -13.05
N LYS A 156 5.55 -6.30 -12.27
CA LYS A 156 5.17 -6.68 -10.90
C LYS A 156 4.43 -8.01 -10.89
N GLU A 157 3.48 -8.21 -11.80
CA GLU A 157 2.74 -9.47 -11.96
C GLU A 157 3.69 -10.64 -12.25
N GLN A 158 4.66 -10.46 -13.15
CA GLN A 158 5.58 -11.53 -13.56
C GLN A 158 6.48 -12.02 -12.43
N LEU A 159 6.70 -11.25 -11.35
CA LEU A 159 7.57 -11.68 -10.24
C LEU A 159 7.06 -12.96 -9.57
N SER A 160 5.73 -13.15 -9.51
CA SER A 160 5.13 -14.40 -9.01
C SER A 160 5.27 -15.59 -9.97
N PHE A 161 5.68 -15.36 -11.21
CA PHE A 161 5.80 -16.35 -12.28
C PHE A 161 7.25 -16.52 -12.78
N GLY A 162 8.25 -16.05 -12.01
CA GLY A 162 9.67 -16.17 -12.35
C GLY A 162 10.22 -15.04 -13.22
N GLY A 163 9.57 -13.87 -13.20
CA GLY A 163 10.04 -12.65 -13.85
C GLY A 163 11.31 -12.07 -13.22
N ILE A 164 11.93 -11.13 -13.93
CA ILE A 164 13.21 -10.52 -13.54
C ILE A 164 12.96 -9.34 -12.60
N ASN A 165 13.49 -9.41 -11.37
CA ASN A 165 13.22 -8.42 -10.31
C ASN A 165 13.95 -7.07 -10.49
N ASP A 166 15.04 -6.98 -11.25
CA ASP A 166 15.98 -5.84 -11.15
C ASP A 166 15.95 -4.83 -12.31
N SER A 167 15.08 -5.01 -13.32
CA SER A 167 15.26 -4.31 -14.60
C SER A 167 13.99 -3.90 -15.35
N TYR A 168 12.81 -3.89 -14.71
CA TYR A 168 11.48 -3.68 -15.34
C TYR A 168 11.31 -4.45 -16.68
N THR A 169 12.08 -5.53 -16.85
CA THR A 169 12.23 -6.24 -18.11
C THR A 169 11.19 -7.35 -18.13
N LEU A 170 10.33 -7.30 -19.14
CA LEU A 170 9.25 -8.26 -19.29
C LEU A 170 9.75 -9.51 -20.00
N THR A 171 9.42 -10.67 -19.43
CA THR A 171 9.61 -11.95 -20.10
C THR A 171 8.40 -12.20 -21.02
N PRO A 172 8.61 -12.40 -22.34
CA PRO A 172 7.49 -12.46 -23.30
C PRO A 172 6.49 -13.60 -23.09
N SER A 173 6.92 -14.71 -22.48
CA SER A 173 6.10 -15.90 -22.23
C SER A 173 5.35 -15.89 -20.90
N LEU A 174 5.56 -14.89 -20.06
CA LEU A 174 4.89 -14.74 -18.77
C LEU A 174 3.70 -13.77 -18.89
N PRO A 175 2.76 -13.77 -17.92
CA PRO A 175 1.59 -12.89 -17.95
C PRO A 175 1.97 -11.42 -18.22
N GLN A 176 1.15 -10.75 -19.03
CA GLN A 176 1.33 -9.35 -19.39
C GLN A 176 0.05 -8.57 -19.18
N ILE A 177 0.20 -7.31 -18.86
CA ILE A 177 -0.88 -6.40 -18.56
C ILE A 177 -0.86 -5.28 -19.59
N THR A 178 -2.01 -5.07 -20.24
CA THR A 178 -2.22 -3.95 -21.15
C THR A 178 -3.24 -3.00 -20.54
N THR A 179 -2.88 -1.72 -20.53
CA THR A 179 -3.73 -0.63 -20.04
C THR A 179 -3.91 0.43 -21.11
N VAL A 180 -5.11 1.00 -21.17
CA VAL A 180 -5.39 2.17 -21.99
C VAL A 180 -6.23 3.11 -21.15
N SER A 181 -5.76 4.35 -21.00
CA SER A 181 -6.41 5.39 -20.20
C SER A 181 -6.59 6.65 -21.05
N ASN A 182 -7.56 7.50 -20.69
CA ASN A 182 -7.66 8.83 -21.30
C ASN A 182 -6.36 9.62 -21.06
N PRO A 183 -5.90 10.40 -22.05
CA PRO A 183 -4.70 11.23 -21.88
C PRO A 183 -4.97 12.38 -20.89
N GLY A 184 -3.91 12.93 -20.31
CA GLY A 184 -3.97 14.15 -19.48
C GLY A 184 -3.20 14.02 -18.16
N VAL A 185 -3.09 12.80 -17.64
CA VAL A 185 -2.36 12.48 -16.40
C VAL A 185 -1.69 11.12 -16.53
N SER A 186 -0.58 10.91 -15.81
CA SER A 186 0.08 9.59 -15.74
C SER A 186 -0.84 8.59 -15.05
N ASP A 187 -1.32 7.58 -15.79
CA ASP A 187 -2.17 6.53 -15.25
C ASP A 187 -1.43 5.66 -14.23
N PHE A 188 -0.13 5.46 -14.42
CA PHE A 188 0.72 4.78 -13.46
C PHE A 188 0.79 5.53 -12.13
N LEU A 189 1.13 6.81 -12.16
CA LEU A 189 1.22 7.61 -10.94
C LEU A 189 -0.14 7.74 -10.26
N TYR A 190 -1.21 7.85 -11.05
CA TYR A 190 -2.58 7.87 -10.54
C TYR A 190 -2.92 6.58 -9.80
N PHE A 191 -2.61 5.41 -10.38
CA PHE A 191 -2.80 4.12 -9.73
C PHE A 191 -2.04 4.04 -8.41
N VAL A 192 -0.74 4.39 -8.41
CA VAL A 192 0.11 4.35 -7.21
C VAL A 192 -0.44 5.25 -6.11
N VAL A 193 -0.74 6.52 -6.41
CA VAL A 193 -1.26 7.46 -5.38
C VAL A 193 -2.65 7.05 -4.89
N ALA A 194 -3.52 6.57 -5.78
CA ALA A 194 -4.84 6.08 -5.40
C ALA A 194 -4.75 4.85 -4.48
N HIS A 195 -3.81 3.94 -4.76
CA HIS A 195 -3.52 2.78 -3.91
C HIS A 195 -3.07 3.23 -2.51
N GLU A 196 -2.05 4.09 -2.44
CA GLU A 196 -1.54 4.61 -1.15
C GLU A 196 -2.60 5.36 -0.34
N PHE A 197 -3.46 6.15 -1.01
CA PHE A 197 -4.61 6.78 -0.37
C PHE A 197 -5.63 5.77 0.14
N GLY A 198 -5.77 4.61 -0.52
CA GLY A 198 -6.56 3.49 -0.03
C GLY A 198 -6.11 3.02 1.35
N HIS A 199 -4.80 2.88 1.57
CA HIS A 199 -4.26 2.57 2.90
C HIS A 199 -4.54 3.67 3.92
N ILE A 200 -4.34 4.94 3.55
CA ILE A 200 -4.60 6.06 4.47
C ILE A 200 -6.09 6.12 4.85
N PHE A 201 -6.99 5.95 3.88
CA PHE A 201 -8.43 5.85 4.14
C PHE A 201 -8.74 4.69 5.09
N ASP A 202 -8.19 3.51 4.84
CA ASP A 202 -8.38 2.35 5.70
C ASP A 202 -7.92 2.64 7.13
N PHE A 203 -6.69 3.11 7.32
CA PHE A 203 -6.15 3.37 8.65
C PHE A 203 -6.91 4.45 9.42
N ALA A 204 -7.33 5.52 8.75
CA ALA A 204 -8.07 6.62 9.36
C ALA A 204 -9.54 6.23 9.67
N ASN A 205 -10.16 5.44 8.80
CA ASN A 205 -11.60 5.12 8.87
C ASN A 205 -11.90 3.70 9.38
N LYS A 206 -10.87 2.91 9.69
CA LYS A 206 -10.95 1.53 10.16
C LYS A 206 -11.75 0.64 9.20
N LEU A 207 -11.46 0.73 7.90
CA LEU A 207 -12.22 0.00 6.89
C LEU A 207 -11.99 -1.51 6.98
N ASN A 208 -10.81 -1.93 7.44
CA ASN A 208 -10.43 -3.28 7.81
C ASN A 208 -10.39 -3.46 9.34
N ALA A 209 -11.38 -2.92 10.07
CA ALA A 209 -11.46 -3.10 11.52
C ALA A 209 -11.43 -4.58 11.91
N THR A 210 -10.58 -4.94 12.88
CA THR A 210 -10.44 -6.31 13.37
C THR A 210 -10.96 -6.49 14.80
N SER A 211 -11.21 -7.74 15.19
CA SER A 211 -11.66 -8.18 16.51
C SER A 211 -11.16 -9.59 16.81
N ASN A 212 -11.29 -10.04 18.06
CA ASN A 212 -11.03 -11.43 18.47
C ASN A 212 -9.64 -11.97 18.04
N CYS A 213 -8.60 -11.16 18.25
CA CYS A 213 -7.23 -11.52 17.89
C CYS A 213 -6.70 -12.69 18.72
N LYS A 214 -6.17 -13.71 18.03
CA LYS A 214 -5.37 -14.79 18.61
C LYS A 214 -3.91 -14.34 18.73
N ASN A 215 -3.21 -14.86 19.73
CA ASN A 215 -1.79 -14.56 19.99
C ASN A 215 -1.46 -13.05 20.00
N PRO A 216 -2.13 -12.22 20.82
CA PRO A 216 -1.98 -10.76 20.81
C PRO A 216 -0.58 -10.22 21.19
N GLY A 217 0.40 -11.10 21.46
CA GLY A 217 1.81 -10.76 21.70
C GLY A 217 2.75 -11.04 20.54
N GLU A 218 2.25 -11.59 19.42
CA GLU A 218 3.00 -11.67 18.17
C GLU A 218 2.98 -10.32 17.44
N ASP A 219 3.98 -10.08 16.58
CA ASP A 219 4.09 -8.84 15.80
C ASP A 219 2.85 -8.64 14.90
N GLU A 220 2.27 -9.74 14.41
CA GLU A 220 1.04 -9.78 13.61
C GLU A 220 0.08 -10.86 14.14
N PRO A 221 -0.79 -10.52 15.11
CA PRO A 221 -1.79 -11.46 15.58
C PRO A 221 -2.79 -11.80 14.46
N GLU A 222 -3.25 -13.05 14.44
CA GLU A 222 -4.36 -13.46 13.57
C GLU A 222 -5.68 -12.95 14.17
N CYS A 223 -6.37 -12.07 13.46
CA CYS A 223 -7.59 -11.44 13.94
C CYS A 223 -8.74 -11.67 12.96
N ASN A 224 -9.95 -11.79 13.49
CA ASN A 224 -11.17 -11.79 12.70
C ASN A 224 -11.52 -10.36 12.27
N PHE A 225 -12.18 -10.20 11.14
CA PHE A 225 -12.72 -8.90 10.74
C PHE A 225 -14.02 -8.57 11.48
N ALA A 226 -14.22 -7.29 11.79
CA ALA A 226 -15.48 -6.80 12.32
C ALA A 226 -16.59 -6.91 11.27
N GLU A 227 -17.81 -7.23 11.69
CA GLU A 227 -18.96 -7.30 10.78
C GLU A 227 -19.14 -5.97 10.03
N GLY A 228 -19.36 -6.06 8.72
CA GLY A 228 -19.54 -4.89 7.87
C GLY A 228 -18.26 -4.13 7.52
N SER A 229 -17.08 -4.59 7.93
CA SER A 229 -15.78 -4.11 7.42
C SER A 229 -15.49 -4.63 6.00
N TRP A 230 -14.55 -4.01 5.31
CA TRP A 230 -14.07 -4.46 3.99
C TRP A 230 -13.55 -5.90 4.05
N GLY A 231 -12.62 -6.18 4.96
CA GLY A 231 -12.00 -7.49 5.11
C GLY A 231 -13.03 -8.60 5.30
N ALA A 232 -14.10 -8.36 6.06
CA ALA A 232 -15.16 -9.35 6.29
C ALA A 232 -15.90 -9.79 5.02
N LEU A 233 -15.75 -9.10 3.88
CA LEU A 233 -16.37 -9.49 2.61
C LEU A 233 -15.68 -10.70 1.95
N THR A 234 -14.37 -10.87 2.16
CA THR A 234 -13.57 -11.89 1.45
C THR A 234 -12.53 -12.59 2.31
N TRP A 235 -12.39 -12.20 3.57
CA TRP A 235 -11.39 -12.71 4.51
C TRP A 235 -12.04 -13.27 5.76
N GLU A 236 -11.66 -14.50 6.13
CA GLU A 236 -12.03 -15.10 7.41
C GLU A 236 -11.25 -14.45 8.55
N THR A 237 -9.95 -14.26 8.33
CA THR A 237 -9.03 -13.55 9.22
C THR A 237 -8.14 -12.61 8.41
N ASN A 238 -7.37 -11.76 9.08
CA ASN A 238 -6.36 -10.92 8.42
C ASN A 238 -5.25 -11.68 7.68
N LYS A 239 -5.23 -13.02 7.74
CA LYS A 239 -4.25 -13.90 7.06
C LYS A 239 -4.89 -14.89 6.09
N ILE A 240 -6.17 -15.19 6.27
CA ILE A 240 -6.84 -16.32 5.59
C ILE A 240 -8.07 -15.78 4.83
N PRO A 241 -8.12 -15.90 3.50
CA PRO A 241 -9.33 -15.59 2.75
C PRO A 241 -10.45 -16.58 3.07
N THR A 242 -11.71 -16.18 2.87
CA THR A 242 -12.83 -17.13 2.94
C THR A 242 -12.66 -18.25 1.91
N LYS A 243 -13.24 -19.43 2.16
CA LYS A 243 -13.14 -20.59 1.28
C LYS A 243 -13.54 -20.31 -0.18
N GLU A 244 -14.56 -19.46 -0.38
CA GLU A 244 -15.06 -19.09 -1.71
C GLU A 244 -14.11 -18.17 -2.48
N ASN A 245 -13.19 -17.51 -1.77
CA ASN A 245 -12.22 -16.57 -2.33
C ASN A 245 -10.78 -17.08 -2.31
N ASP A 246 -10.51 -18.21 -1.65
CA ASP A 246 -9.23 -18.90 -1.75
C ASP A 246 -9.16 -19.74 -3.02
N TYR A 247 -7.97 -19.86 -3.61
CA TYR A 247 -7.79 -20.59 -4.86
C TYR A 247 -6.37 -21.15 -4.99
N ALA A 248 -6.21 -22.09 -5.93
CA ALA A 248 -4.96 -22.81 -6.13
C ALA A 248 -3.78 -21.85 -6.35
N HIS A 249 -2.67 -22.14 -5.66
CA HIS A 249 -1.40 -21.40 -5.73
C HIS A 249 -1.43 -19.93 -5.27
N ARG A 250 -2.55 -19.41 -4.73
CA ARG A 250 -2.61 -18.04 -4.19
C ARG A 250 -1.53 -17.77 -3.14
N ASN A 251 -1.27 -18.73 -2.25
CA ASN A 251 -0.25 -18.63 -1.22
C ASN A 251 1.20 -18.68 -1.74
N GLN A 252 1.40 -18.87 -3.05
CA GLN A 252 2.72 -18.81 -3.70
C GLN A 252 3.01 -17.42 -4.30
N LEU A 253 2.05 -16.49 -4.23
CA LEU A 253 2.25 -15.13 -4.68
C LEU A 253 3.42 -14.48 -3.97
N CYS A 254 4.22 -13.76 -4.76
CA CYS A 254 5.38 -13.05 -4.30
C CYS A 254 5.68 -11.87 -5.24
N PHE A 255 5.85 -10.68 -4.65
CA PHE A 255 6.09 -9.44 -5.39
C PHE A 255 7.47 -8.83 -5.12
N TYR A 256 8.13 -9.20 -4.01
CA TYR A 256 9.53 -8.87 -3.76
C TYR A 256 10.23 -10.03 -3.04
N TRP A 257 11.54 -10.19 -3.29
CA TRP A 257 12.39 -11.14 -2.56
C TRP A 257 11.92 -12.60 -2.65
N CYS A 258 11.42 -13.00 -3.82
CA CYS A 258 10.93 -14.34 -4.06
C CYS A 258 12.08 -15.35 -3.91
N LYS A 259 11.89 -16.34 -3.03
CA LYS A 259 12.89 -17.36 -2.67
C LYS A 259 12.95 -18.47 -3.73
N ASP A 260 13.01 -18.09 -5.01
CA ASP A 260 12.94 -19.00 -6.15
C ASP A 260 11.71 -19.93 -6.16
N GLN A 261 10.63 -19.50 -5.51
CA GLN A 261 9.33 -20.18 -5.53
C GLN A 261 8.38 -19.37 -6.38
N PHE A 262 7.96 -19.97 -7.50
CA PHE A 262 7.16 -19.32 -8.52
C PHE A 262 6.01 -20.21 -8.95
N ILE A 263 4.91 -19.59 -9.34
CA ILE A 263 3.80 -20.27 -10.02
C ILE A 263 4.31 -20.66 -11.41
N THR A 264 4.27 -21.96 -11.72
CA THR A 264 4.78 -22.48 -12.99
C THR A 264 3.83 -22.16 -14.14
N SER A 265 4.33 -22.24 -15.37
CA SER A 265 3.48 -22.08 -16.56
C SER A 265 2.34 -23.10 -16.58
N SER A 266 2.53 -24.34 -16.10
CA SER A 266 1.45 -25.33 -16.04
C SER A 266 0.34 -24.98 -15.03
N GLU A 267 0.64 -24.19 -14.01
CA GLU A 267 -0.31 -23.81 -12.94
C GLU A 267 -1.03 -22.49 -13.24
N THR A 268 -0.48 -21.68 -14.15
CA THR A 268 -0.96 -20.32 -14.46
C THR A 268 -2.43 -20.30 -14.89
N ALA A 269 -2.88 -21.24 -15.72
CA ALA A 269 -4.27 -21.28 -16.17
C ALA A 269 -5.26 -21.55 -15.02
N GLU A 270 -4.95 -22.49 -14.13
CA GLU A 270 -5.77 -22.78 -12.94
C GLU A 270 -5.75 -21.60 -11.98
N PHE A 271 -4.57 -21.01 -11.74
CA PHE A 271 -4.40 -19.85 -10.89
C PHE A 271 -5.28 -18.67 -11.34
N PHE A 272 -5.24 -18.28 -12.61
CA PHE A 272 -6.06 -17.17 -13.11
C PHE A 272 -7.55 -17.50 -13.22
N ALA A 273 -7.91 -18.77 -13.43
CA ALA A 273 -9.32 -19.20 -13.31
C ALA A 273 -9.84 -19.03 -11.88
N GLY A 274 -9.02 -19.38 -10.89
CA GLY A 274 -9.28 -19.14 -9.47
C GLY A 274 -9.41 -17.66 -9.14
N LEU A 275 -8.45 -16.84 -9.60
CA LEU A 275 -8.54 -15.39 -9.48
C LEU A 275 -9.84 -14.89 -10.10
N GLN A 276 -10.20 -15.30 -11.33
CA GLN A 276 -11.43 -14.83 -12.00
C GLN A 276 -12.72 -15.17 -11.21
N ALA A 277 -12.74 -16.31 -10.53
CA ALA A 277 -13.87 -16.78 -9.74
C ALA A 277 -13.96 -16.16 -8.33
N SER A 278 -12.88 -15.56 -7.82
CA SER A 278 -12.86 -14.88 -6.51
C SER A 278 -13.30 -13.42 -6.63
N ALA A 279 -13.53 -12.76 -5.49
CA ALA A 279 -13.81 -11.34 -5.39
C ALA A 279 -12.55 -10.47 -5.19
N PHE A 280 -11.37 -10.95 -5.59
CA PHE A 280 -10.13 -10.13 -5.66
C PHE A 280 -9.91 -9.58 -7.07
N LEU A 281 -9.62 -8.29 -7.26
CA LEU A 281 -9.43 -7.73 -8.61
C LEU A 281 -8.07 -8.03 -9.23
N SER A 282 -7.04 -8.18 -8.40
CA SER A 282 -5.67 -8.46 -8.82
C SER A 282 -5.07 -9.59 -7.99
N THR A 283 -3.98 -10.16 -8.46
CA THR A 283 -3.13 -11.07 -7.66
C THR A 283 -2.67 -10.35 -6.38
N TYR A 284 -2.27 -9.09 -6.51
CA TYR A 284 -1.81 -8.27 -5.41
C TYR A 284 -2.89 -8.04 -4.34
N ALA A 285 -4.12 -7.71 -4.73
CA ALA A 285 -5.28 -7.61 -3.83
C ALA A 285 -5.61 -8.92 -3.11
N SER A 286 -5.16 -10.08 -3.62
CA SER A 286 -5.37 -11.37 -2.99
C SER A 286 -4.27 -11.76 -1.99
N SER A 287 -3.24 -10.94 -1.81
CA SER A 287 -2.11 -11.22 -0.91
C SER A 287 -2.49 -10.94 0.55
N ASN A 288 -3.15 -9.81 0.81
CA ASN A 288 -3.60 -9.40 2.14
C ASN A 288 -4.80 -8.42 2.06
N PRO A 289 -5.57 -8.26 3.14
CA PRO A 289 -6.81 -7.46 3.16
C PRO A 289 -6.62 -5.94 3.06
N TRP A 290 -5.44 -5.42 3.42
CA TRP A 290 -5.14 -3.99 3.31
C TRP A 290 -4.87 -3.59 1.86
N ASP A 291 -4.05 -4.38 1.18
CA ASP A 291 -3.82 -4.25 -0.26
C ASP A 291 -5.08 -4.52 -1.06
N ASP A 292 -5.93 -5.44 -0.61
CA ASP A 292 -7.23 -5.71 -1.23
C ASP A 292 -8.09 -4.45 -1.36
N PHE A 293 -8.23 -3.68 -0.27
CA PHE A 293 -8.98 -2.43 -0.32
C PHE A 293 -8.27 -1.38 -1.18
N ALA A 294 -6.96 -1.22 -0.99
CA ALA A 294 -6.16 -0.21 -1.68
C ALA A 294 -6.16 -0.39 -3.21
N ASP A 295 -5.88 -1.60 -3.70
CA ASP A 295 -5.95 -1.94 -5.12
C ASP A 295 -7.37 -1.78 -5.65
N SER A 296 -8.37 -2.28 -4.91
CA SER A 296 -9.75 -2.20 -5.36
C SER A 296 -10.24 -0.76 -5.51
N LEU A 297 -9.85 0.12 -4.58
CA LEU A 297 -10.11 1.55 -4.68
C LEU A 297 -9.37 2.17 -5.87
N ALA A 298 -8.11 1.82 -6.09
CA ALA A 298 -7.34 2.31 -7.22
C ALA A 298 -7.98 1.94 -8.57
N TYR A 299 -8.34 0.66 -8.78
CA TYR A 299 -9.05 0.23 -9.99
C TYR A 299 -10.38 0.95 -10.17
N TYR A 300 -11.15 1.13 -9.10
CA TYR A 300 -12.40 1.89 -9.14
C TYR A 300 -12.15 3.33 -9.60
N LEU A 301 -11.18 4.03 -9.01
CA LEU A 301 -10.90 5.42 -9.35
C LEU A 301 -10.37 5.56 -10.79
N MET A 302 -9.55 4.62 -11.25
CA MET A 302 -9.07 4.59 -12.63
C MET A 302 -10.21 4.41 -13.65
N ASP A 303 -11.13 3.47 -13.43
CA ASP A 303 -12.32 3.29 -14.28
C ASP A 303 -13.17 4.56 -14.31
N GLN A 304 -13.43 5.16 -13.14
CA GLN A 304 -14.35 6.29 -13.01
C GLN A 304 -13.78 7.61 -13.52
N ASN A 305 -12.48 7.85 -13.39
CA ASN A 305 -11.88 9.16 -13.68
C ASN A 305 -10.99 9.16 -14.94
N LEU A 306 -10.36 8.02 -15.25
CA LEU A 306 -9.47 7.90 -16.41
C LEU A 306 -10.05 7.04 -17.53
N ASN A 307 -11.22 6.41 -17.32
CA ASN A 307 -11.82 5.44 -18.24
C ASN A 307 -10.81 4.35 -18.65
N THR A 308 -10.01 3.91 -17.68
CA THR A 308 -8.95 2.93 -17.92
C THR A 308 -9.53 1.58 -18.29
N THR A 309 -8.94 0.93 -19.29
CA THR A 309 -9.05 -0.51 -19.53
C THR A 309 -7.84 -1.20 -18.91
N TYR A 310 -8.02 -2.40 -18.36
CA TYR A 310 -6.94 -3.16 -17.72
C TYR A 310 -7.15 -4.65 -18.00
N VAL A 311 -6.30 -5.22 -18.85
CA VAL A 311 -6.42 -6.60 -19.31
C VAL A 311 -5.14 -7.37 -19.02
N ILE A 312 -5.28 -8.50 -18.32
CA ILE A 312 -4.22 -9.47 -18.11
C ILE A 312 -4.29 -10.51 -19.23
N ASP A 313 -3.26 -10.59 -20.07
CA ASP A 313 -2.99 -11.67 -21.01
C ASP A 313 -2.08 -12.69 -20.33
N THR A 314 -2.59 -13.90 -20.09
CA THR A 314 -1.84 -14.95 -19.39
C THR A 314 -0.71 -15.55 -20.22
N LYS A 315 -0.60 -15.19 -21.51
CA LYS A 315 0.24 -15.83 -22.53
C LYS A 315 -0.03 -17.32 -22.73
N GLN A 316 -1.19 -17.79 -22.24
CA GLN A 316 -1.65 -19.17 -22.37
C GLN A 316 -3.03 -19.26 -23.05
N GLY A 317 -3.40 -18.21 -23.79
CA GLY A 317 -4.65 -18.15 -24.54
C GLY A 317 -5.86 -17.70 -23.72
N ALA A 318 -5.66 -17.15 -22.51
CA ALA A 318 -6.72 -16.54 -21.71
C ALA A 318 -6.43 -15.05 -21.45
N ASN A 319 -7.49 -14.24 -21.48
CA ASN A 319 -7.44 -12.83 -21.14
C ASN A 319 -8.44 -12.53 -20.01
N HIS A 320 -8.02 -11.74 -19.03
CA HIS A 320 -8.83 -11.33 -17.89
C HIS A 320 -8.99 -9.82 -17.88
N ASP A 321 -10.21 -9.34 -18.11
CA ASP A 321 -10.55 -7.92 -18.05
C ASP A 321 -10.97 -7.55 -16.62
N ILE A 322 -10.09 -6.82 -15.93
CA ILE A 322 -10.26 -6.47 -14.52
C ILE A 322 -11.40 -5.47 -14.33
N ILE A 323 -11.57 -4.55 -15.26
CA ILE A 323 -12.62 -3.51 -15.20
C ILE A 323 -14.00 -4.13 -15.45
N LYS A 324 -14.08 -5.11 -16.37
CA LYS A 324 -15.28 -5.92 -16.55
C LYS A 324 -15.58 -6.77 -15.31
N LYS A 325 -14.55 -7.37 -14.69
CA LYS A 325 -14.71 -8.16 -13.46
C LYS A 325 -15.21 -7.30 -12.30
N MET A 326 -14.72 -6.08 -12.14
CA MET A 326 -15.18 -5.13 -11.14
C MET A 326 -16.70 -4.86 -11.24
N LYS A 327 -17.27 -4.94 -12.44
CA LYS A 327 -18.71 -4.76 -12.72
C LYS A 327 -19.52 -6.07 -12.67
N SER A 328 -18.89 -7.18 -12.27
CA SER A 328 -19.50 -8.51 -12.26
C SER A 328 -20.17 -8.85 -10.92
N PRO A 329 -21.07 -9.87 -10.89
CA PRO A 329 -21.75 -10.27 -9.65
C PRO A 329 -20.81 -10.68 -8.51
N VAL A 330 -19.66 -11.30 -8.81
CA VAL A 330 -18.72 -11.76 -7.77
C VAL A 330 -18.09 -10.60 -7.01
N PHE A 331 -17.86 -9.46 -7.67
CA PHE A 331 -17.28 -8.27 -7.04
C PHE A 331 -18.31 -7.26 -6.53
N ALA A 332 -19.59 -7.45 -6.84
CA ALA A 332 -20.65 -6.49 -6.54
C ALA A 332 -20.70 -6.03 -5.06
N PRO A 333 -20.50 -6.89 -4.03
CA PRO A 333 -20.48 -6.43 -2.63
C PRO A 333 -19.37 -5.40 -2.35
N LYS A 334 -18.16 -5.65 -2.86
CA LYS A 334 -17.00 -4.75 -2.73
C LYS A 334 -17.18 -3.46 -3.52
N TYR A 335 -17.69 -3.55 -4.74
CA TYR A 335 -18.03 -2.38 -5.55
C TYR A 335 -18.99 -1.44 -4.79
N LYS A 336 -20.06 -2.00 -4.22
CA LYS A 336 -21.02 -1.25 -3.40
C LYS A 336 -20.39 -0.67 -2.14
N TYR A 337 -19.47 -1.40 -1.51
CA TYR A 337 -18.73 -0.91 -0.34
C TYR A 337 -17.94 0.36 -0.67
N ILE A 338 -17.17 0.36 -1.77
CA ILE A 338 -16.39 1.52 -2.22
C ILE A 338 -17.31 2.71 -2.50
N GLN A 339 -18.41 2.50 -3.24
CA GLN A 339 -19.37 3.56 -3.54
C GLN A 339 -19.98 4.16 -2.26
N ASN A 340 -20.42 3.30 -1.34
CA ASN A 340 -20.97 3.74 -0.07
C ASN A 340 -19.94 4.54 0.73
N PHE A 341 -18.70 4.04 0.84
CA PHE A 341 -17.62 4.72 1.54
C PHE A 341 -17.34 6.10 0.96
N LEU A 342 -17.12 6.21 -0.36
CA LEU A 342 -16.81 7.48 -1.02
C LEU A 342 -17.98 8.48 -1.00
N SER A 343 -19.21 8.03 -0.75
CA SER A 343 -20.39 8.88 -0.59
C SER A 343 -20.61 9.41 0.83
N ARG A 344 -19.85 8.93 1.82
CA ARG A 344 -19.98 9.33 3.22
C ARG A 344 -19.59 10.79 3.41
N THR A 345 -20.32 11.48 4.27
CA THR A 345 -19.99 12.86 4.71
C THR A 345 -19.08 12.88 5.93
N ASP A 346 -18.90 11.75 6.59
CA ASP A 346 -18.13 11.55 7.81
C ASP A 346 -16.80 10.81 7.57
N ILE A 347 -16.27 10.88 6.33
CA ILE A 347 -14.93 10.36 6.03
C ILE A 347 -13.91 11.15 6.86
N ILE A 348 -13.07 10.41 7.58
CA ILE A 348 -11.93 10.96 8.30
C ILE A 348 -10.78 11.11 7.31
N TYR A 349 -10.38 12.37 7.14
CA TYR A 349 -9.15 12.80 6.52
C TYR A 349 -8.18 13.11 7.67
N PRO A 350 -7.15 12.29 7.89
CA PRO A 350 -6.34 12.34 9.10
C PRO A 350 -5.59 13.66 9.24
#